data_AF-A0A6I4VAD4-F1
#
_entry.id   AF-A0A6I4VAD4-F1
#
_cell.length_a   1.000
_cell.length_b   1.000
_cell.length_c   1.000
_cell.angle_alpha   90.00
_cell.angle_beta   90.00
_cell.angle_gamma   90.00
#
_symmetry.space_group_name_H-M   'P 1'
#
loop_
_entity.id
_entity.type
_entity.pdbx_description
1 polymer ?
#
loop_
_entity_poly.entity_id
_entity_poly.type
_entity_poly.pdbx_seq_one_letter_code
_entity_poly.pdbx_strand_id
1 'polypeptide(L)'
;MTSTIMNTHQAFKALQRAGIDEQQAEAMVEIFTDMQQGKPDQPDDKQLSRVEQKVDQVDERLGHIERKIDKLGIRLNQIEIKVDKLEAGLVSSTRTVENLRDEVVTVKNDMRWIKRLLMVVTTTLCWWRP
;
A
#
# COMPACT_ATOMS: atom_id res chain seq x y z
N MET A 1 30.50 33.92 21.79
CA MET A 1 30.37 35.35 21.42
C MET A 1 29.81 36.05 22.64
N THR A 2 30.53 37.02 23.19
CA THR A 2 30.12 37.74 24.40
C THR A 2 28.97 38.68 24.04
N SER A 3 27.74 38.35 24.44
CA SER A 3 26.63 39.31 24.39
C SER A 3 26.94 40.43 25.36
N THR A 4 27.53 41.51 24.85
CA THR A 4 27.69 42.76 25.57
C THR A 4 26.30 43.35 25.74
N ILE A 5 25.67 43.05 26.87
CA ILE A 5 24.41 43.67 27.30
C ILE A 5 24.60 45.19 27.22
N MET A 6 23.70 45.87 26.51
CA MET A 6 23.80 47.31 26.30
C MET A 6 23.86 48.04 27.64
N ASN A 7 24.87 48.89 27.85
CA ASN A 7 24.95 49.73 29.04
C ASN A 7 23.89 50.85 28.93
N THR A 8 22.74 50.64 29.57
CA THR A 8 21.56 51.53 29.51
C THR A 8 21.89 52.97 29.88
N HIS A 9 22.79 53.15 30.85
CA HIS A 9 23.22 54.47 31.31
C HIS A 9 24.07 55.21 30.27
N GLN A 10 24.94 54.51 29.55
CA GLN A 10 25.71 55.10 28.44
C GLN A 10 24.84 55.39 27.22
N ALA A 11 23.87 54.52 26.92
CA ALA A 11 22.91 54.73 25.84
C ALA A 11 22.04 55.97 26.11
N PHE A 12 21.47 56.08 27.31
CA PHE A 12 20.69 57.24 27.72
C PHE A 12 21.50 58.56 27.65
N LYS A 13 22.74 58.56 28.15
CA LYS A 13 23.66 59.72 28.06
C LYS A 13 24.05 60.06 26.62
N ALA A 14 24.09 59.09 25.70
CA ALA A 14 24.34 59.36 24.29
C ALA A 14 23.13 60.03 23.62
N LEU A 15 21.92 59.61 23.98
CA LEU A 15 20.66 60.20 23.50
C LEU A 15 20.48 61.63 24.01
N GLN A 16 20.80 61.91 25.28
CA GLN A 16 20.80 63.28 25.82
C GLN A 16 21.80 64.19 25.08
N ARG A 17 23.01 63.69 24.75
CA ARG A 17 24.00 64.46 23.96
C ARG A 17 23.55 64.72 22.52
N ALA A 18 22.65 63.90 21.99
CA ALA A 18 22.05 64.08 20.68
C ALA A 18 20.86 65.09 20.70
N GLY A 19 20.52 65.65 21.86
CA GLY A 19 19.43 66.61 22.01
C GLY A 19 18.04 65.98 22.08
N ILE A 20 17.95 64.66 22.34
CA ILE A 20 16.70 63.96 22.60
C ILE A 20 16.26 64.30 24.03
N ASP A 21 14.98 64.60 24.23
CA ASP A 21 14.46 64.92 25.54
C ASP A 21 14.47 63.68 26.46
N GLU A 22 14.46 63.91 27.77
CA GLU A 22 14.56 62.88 28.81
C GLU A 22 13.55 61.75 28.59
N GLN A 23 12.28 62.09 28.28
CA GLN A 23 11.21 61.10 28.16
C GLN A 23 11.36 60.25 26.90
N GLN A 24 11.75 60.87 25.79
CA GLN A 24 11.93 60.16 24.52
C GLN A 24 13.20 59.29 24.55
N ALA A 25 14.26 59.73 25.27
CA ALA A 25 15.46 58.93 25.49
C ALA A 25 15.17 57.72 26.39
N GLU A 26 14.36 57.89 27.43
CA GLU A 26 13.96 56.81 28.33
C GLU A 26 13.14 55.75 27.59
N ALA A 27 12.11 56.16 26.84
CA ALA A 27 11.29 55.26 26.03
C ALA A 27 12.11 54.48 24.99
N MET A 28 13.10 55.13 24.34
CA MET A 28 13.98 54.46 23.39
C MET A 28 14.89 53.42 24.05
N VAL A 29 15.46 53.75 25.22
CA VAL A 29 16.31 52.80 25.96
C VAL A 29 15.47 51.63 26.47
N GLU A 30 14.25 51.90 26.95
CA GLU A 30 13.30 50.88 27.42
C GLU A 30 12.94 49.90 26.28
N ILE A 31 12.56 50.41 25.10
CA ILE A 31 12.27 49.59 23.92
C ILE A 31 13.50 48.77 23.50
N PHE A 32 14.70 49.34 23.49
CA PHE A 32 15.93 48.62 23.16
C PHE A 32 16.29 47.56 24.20
N THR A 33 16.06 47.83 25.49
CA THR A 33 16.26 46.82 26.54
C THR A 33 15.24 45.70 26.43
N ASP A 34 13.98 46.01 26.13
CA ASP A 34 12.94 45.00 25.89
C ASP A 34 13.25 44.17 24.64
N MET A 35 13.79 44.76 23.58
CA MET A 35 14.24 44.02 22.40
C MET A 35 15.49 43.16 22.65
N GLN A 36 16.35 43.51 23.61
CA GLN A 36 17.50 42.66 24.00
C GLN A 36 17.14 41.60 25.05
N GLN A 37 16.15 41.88 25.91
CA GLN A 37 15.63 40.97 26.93
C GLN A 37 14.60 40.00 26.37
N GLY A 38 13.87 40.43 25.35
CA GLY A 38 13.19 39.56 24.42
C GLY A 38 14.24 38.66 23.80
N LYS A 39 14.41 37.46 24.37
CA LYS A 39 14.94 36.34 23.61
C LYS A 39 14.20 36.40 22.28
N PRO A 40 14.88 36.34 21.11
CA PRO A 40 14.13 36.09 19.89
C PRO A 40 13.30 34.87 20.22
N ASP A 41 11.97 35.03 20.27
CA ASP A 41 11.07 33.95 20.62
C ASP A 41 11.45 32.84 19.66
N GLN A 42 12.19 31.84 20.14
CA GLN A 42 12.52 30.66 19.37
C GLN A 42 11.15 30.10 19.08
N PRO A 43 10.60 30.28 17.86
CA PRO A 43 9.32 29.73 17.58
C PRO A 43 9.59 28.24 17.62
N ASP A 44 8.98 27.56 18.58
CA ASP A 44 8.62 26.18 18.36
C ASP A 44 9.76 25.15 18.25
N ASP A 45 10.98 25.35 18.75
CA ASP A 45 12.03 24.30 18.76
C ASP A 45 11.51 22.95 19.34
N LYS A 46 10.67 23.02 20.37
CA LYS A 46 10.00 21.84 20.94
C LYS A 46 8.90 21.27 20.04
N GLN A 47 8.16 22.12 19.31
CA GLN A 47 7.14 21.61 18.38
C GLN A 47 7.79 21.05 17.11
N LEU A 48 8.84 21.70 16.59
CA LEU A 48 9.67 21.23 15.50
C LEU A 48 10.26 19.86 15.85
N SER A 49 10.89 19.72 17.02
CA SER A 49 11.44 18.43 17.47
C SER A 49 10.36 17.34 17.60
N ARG A 50 9.15 17.70 18.04
CA ARG A 50 8.02 16.77 18.09
C ARG A 50 7.50 16.40 16.70
N VAL A 51 7.54 17.33 15.75
CA VAL A 51 7.18 17.08 14.35
C VAL A 51 8.22 16.18 13.69
N GLU A 52 9.51 16.46 13.87
CA GLU A 52 10.62 15.62 13.40
C GLU A 52 10.46 14.19 13.91
N GLN A 53 10.25 13.99 15.21
CA GLN A 53 10.04 12.65 15.77
C GLN A 53 8.82 11.93 15.16
N LYS A 54 7.73 12.66 14.89
CA LYS A 54 6.55 12.10 14.24
C LYS A 54 6.83 11.75 12.78
N VAL A 55 7.63 12.55 12.07
CA VAL A 55 8.04 12.29 10.69
C VAL A 55 8.89 11.03 10.65
N ASP A 56 9.87 10.87 11.55
CA ASP A 56 10.69 9.66 11.64
C ASP A 56 9.82 8.41 11.89
N GLN A 57 8.85 8.52 12.81
CA GLN A 57 7.91 7.42 13.08
C GLN A 57 7.03 7.10 11.87
N VAL A 58 6.62 8.10 11.09
CA VAL A 58 5.88 7.89 9.86
C VAL A 58 6.75 7.20 8.82
N ASP A 59 8.01 7.60 8.69
CA ASP A 59 8.95 7.04 7.73
C ASP A 59 9.24 5.56 8.02
N GLU A 60 9.46 5.20 9.29
CA GLU A 60 9.58 3.79 9.72
C GLU A 60 8.33 2.97 9.39
N ARG A 61 7.14 3.55 9.62
CA ARG A 61 5.87 2.89 9.32
C ARG A 61 5.67 2.70 7.81
N LEU A 62 6.04 3.69 7.00
CA LEU A 62 6.00 3.61 5.54
C LEU A 62 6.95 2.53 5.04
N GLY A 63 8.20 2.49 5.53
CA GLY A 63 9.14 1.42 5.16
C GLY A 63 8.64 0.02 5.56
N HIS A 64 7.90 -0.12 6.66
CA HIS A 64 7.26 -1.40 6.99
C HIS A 64 6.08 -1.75 6.08
N ILE A 65 5.31 -0.76 5.65
CA ILE A 65 4.22 -0.93 4.69
C ILE A 65 4.78 -1.33 3.32
N GLU A 66 5.82 -0.67 2.82
CA GLU A 66 6.50 -1.02 1.56
C GLU A 66 6.95 -2.48 1.56
N ARG A 67 7.66 -2.92 2.60
CA ARG A 67 8.08 -4.33 2.74
C ARG A 67 6.90 -5.31 2.77
N LYS A 68 5.76 -4.92 3.34
CA LYS A 68 4.54 -5.74 3.32
C LYS A 68 3.91 -5.78 1.93
N ILE A 69 3.89 -4.65 1.22
CA ILE A 69 3.40 -4.55 -0.16
C ILE A 69 4.24 -5.44 -1.07
N ASP A 70 5.57 -5.42 -0.95
CA ASP A 70 6.45 -6.30 -1.73
C ASP A 70 6.15 -7.79 -1.49
N LYS A 71 5.97 -8.18 -0.22
CA LYS A 71 5.58 -9.55 0.13
C LYS A 71 4.21 -9.92 -0.43
N LEU A 72 3.26 -9.00 -0.45
CA LEU A 72 1.95 -9.22 -1.07
C LEU A 72 2.08 -9.37 -2.59
N GLY A 73 2.92 -8.57 -3.26
CA GLY A 73 3.20 -8.70 -4.68
C GLY A 73 3.75 -10.09 -5.05
N ILE A 74 4.72 -10.59 -4.29
CA ILE A 74 5.27 -11.94 -4.49
C ILE A 74 4.19 -13.02 -4.30
N ARG A 75 3.35 -12.89 -3.26
CA ARG A 75 2.27 -13.85 -3.00
C ARG A 75 1.20 -13.83 -4.08
N LEU A 76 0.86 -12.66 -4.62
CA LEU A 76 -0.08 -12.53 -5.72
C LEU A 76 0.44 -13.21 -6.99
N ASN A 77 1.70 -13.00 -7.35
CA ASN A 77 2.32 -13.68 -8.49
C ASN A 77 2.30 -15.22 -8.32
N GLN A 78 2.57 -15.72 -7.10
CA GLN A 78 2.43 -17.16 -6.82
C GLN A 78 1.00 -17.68 -6.94
N ILE A 79 0.00 -16.86 -6.61
CA ILE A 79 -1.41 -17.22 -6.76
C ILE A 79 -1.77 -17.26 -8.25
N GLU A 80 -1.35 -16.27 -9.03
CA GLU A 80 -1.56 -16.20 -10.48
C GLU A 80 -1.04 -17.47 -11.18
N ILE A 81 0.20 -17.86 -10.90
CA ILE A 81 0.79 -19.11 -11.43
C ILE A 81 -0.01 -20.36 -11.03
N LYS A 82 -0.57 -20.39 -9.80
CA LYS A 82 -1.40 -21.52 -9.35
C LYS A 82 -2.75 -21.54 -10.05
N VAL A 83 -3.34 -20.36 -10.30
CA VAL A 83 -4.60 -20.24 -11.06
C VAL A 83 -4.39 -20.73 -12.49
N ASP A 84 -3.32 -20.30 -13.18
CA ASP A 84 -3.00 -20.76 -14.53
C ASP A 84 -2.87 -22.30 -14.61
N LYS A 85 -2.22 -22.90 -13.61
CA LYS A 85 -2.10 -24.37 -13.52
C LYS A 85 -3.44 -25.06 -13.30
N LEU A 86 -4.31 -24.48 -12.46
CA LEU A 86 -5.65 -25.01 -12.23
C LEU A 86 -6.51 -24.87 -13.48
N GLU A 87 -6.44 -23.77 -14.21
CA GLU A 87 -7.14 -23.57 -15.48
C GLU A 87 -6.69 -24.60 -16.53
N ALA A 88 -5.38 -24.80 -16.68
CA ALA A 88 -4.84 -25.82 -17.58
C ALA A 88 -5.29 -27.24 -17.20
N GLY A 89 -5.31 -27.54 -15.90
CA GLY A 89 -5.82 -28.81 -15.37
C GLY A 89 -7.33 -29.00 -15.58
N LEU A 90 -8.11 -27.92 -15.48
CA LEU A 90 -9.53 -27.96 -15.75
C LEU A 90 -9.80 -28.23 -17.23
N VAL A 91 -9.08 -27.55 -18.12
CA VAL A 91 -9.19 -27.77 -19.58
C VAL A 91 -8.86 -29.22 -19.95
N SER A 92 -7.81 -29.82 -19.36
CA SER A 92 -7.48 -31.21 -19.63
C SER A 92 -8.56 -32.17 -19.11
N SER A 93 -9.12 -31.91 -17.93
CA SER A 93 -10.23 -32.68 -17.37
C SER A 93 -11.51 -32.56 -18.21
N THR A 94 -11.83 -31.36 -18.72
CA THR A 94 -12.96 -31.18 -19.64
C THR A 94 -12.78 -32.03 -20.89
N ARG A 95 -11.59 -32.06 -21.48
CA ARG A 95 -11.29 -32.89 -22.66
C ARG A 95 -11.44 -34.39 -22.37
N THR A 96 -10.97 -34.87 -21.22
CA THR A 96 -11.13 -36.29 -20.89
C THR A 96 -12.59 -36.65 -20.68
N VAL A 97 -13.39 -35.77 -20.09
CA VAL A 97 -14.84 -35.95 -19.97
C VAL A 97 -15.53 -35.96 -21.33
N GLU A 98 -15.13 -35.08 -22.26
CA GLU A 98 -15.64 -35.09 -23.65
C GLU A 98 -15.30 -36.40 -24.36
N ASN A 99 -14.05 -36.86 -24.28
CA ASN A 99 -13.65 -38.13 -24.88
C ASN A 99 -14.44 -39.32 -24.30
N LEU A 100 -14.59 -39.37 -22.97
CA LEU A 100 -15.39 -40.41 -22.30
C LEU A 100 -16.86 -40.37 -22.73
N ARG A 101 -17.41 -39.16 -22.94
CA ARG A 101 -18.78 -39.00 -23.45
C ARG A 101 -18.92 -39.61 -24.84
N ASP A 102 -17.94 -39.38 -25.72
CA ASP A 102 -17.95 -39.92 -27.09
C ASP A 102 -17.78 -41.44 -27.11
N GLU A 103 -16.91 -41.99 -26.25
CA GLU A 103 -16.77 -43.44 -26.05
C GLU A 103 -18.09 -44.06 -25.59
N VAL A 104 -18.78 -43.46 -24.62
CA VAL A 104 -20.09 -43.93 -24.14
C VAL A 104 -21.16 -43.90 -25.23
N VAL A 105 -21.16 -42.85 -26.07
CA VAL A 105 -22.07 -42.77 -27.24
C VAL A 105 -21.79 -43.90 -28.22
N THR A 106 -20.52 -44.20 -28.48
CA THR A 106 -20.10 -45.29 -29.36
C THR A 106 -20.55 -46.64 -28.82
N VAL A 107 -20.27 -46.93 -27.54
CA VAL A 107 -20.71 -48.17 -26.88
C VAL A 107 -22.24 -48.31 -26.92
N LYS A 108 -22.99 -47.23 -26.72
CA LYS A 108 -24.46 -47.25 -26.81
C LYS A 108 -24.94 -47.59 -28.23
N ASN A 109 -24.25 -47.12 -29.25
CA ASN A 109 -24.55 -47.46 -30.64
C ASN A 109 -24.26 -48.93 -30.92
N ASP A 110 -23.13 -49.45 -30.46
CA ASP A 110 -22.75 -50.85 -30.60
C ASP A 110 -23.77 -51.77 -29.91
N MET A 111 -24.18 -51.43 -28.68
CA MET A 111 -25.23 -52.16 -27.97
C MET A 111 -26.56 -52.16 -28.73
N ARG A 112 -26.92 -51.06 -29.41
CA ARG A 112 -28.12 -51.03 -30.27
C ARG A 112 -27.96 -51.92 -31.49
N TRP A 113 -26.79 -51.92 -32.14
CA TRP A 113 -26.49 -52.81 -33.25
C TRP A 113 -26.57 -54.28 -32.83
N ILE A 114 -25.95 -54.65 -31.70
CA ILE A 114 -26.01 -56.01 -31.15
C ILE A 114 -27.45 -56.42 -30.85
N LYS A 115 -28.25 -55.56 -30.20
CA LYS A 115 -29.67 -55.85 -29.95
C LYS A 115 -30.47 -56.09 -31.23
N ARG A 116 -30.19 -55.32 -32.30
CA ARG A 116 -30.84 -55.51 -33.61
C ARG A 116 -30.41 -56.81 -34.26
N LEU A 117 -29.11 -57.12 -34.27
CA LEU A 117 -28.60 -58.39 -34.79
C LEU A 117 -29.21 -59.58 -34.06
N LEU A 118 -29.29 -59.52 -32.73
CA LEU A 118 -29.91 -60.58 -31.92
C LEU A 118 -31.37 -60.78 -32.31
N MET A 119 -32.16 -59.71 -32.48
CA MET A 119 -33.55 -59.83 -32.94
C MET A 119 -33.66 -60.54 -34.30
N VAL A 120 -32.78 -60.23 -35.25
CA VAL A 120 -32.75 -60.89 -36.56
C VAL A 120 -32.37 -62.37 -36.44
N VAL A 121 -31.36 -62.70 -35.63
CA VAL A 121 -30.95 -64.09 -35.38
C VAL A 121 -32.07 -64.88 -34.70
N THR A 122 -32.73 -64.32 -33.68
CA THR A 122 -33.84 -65.01 -33.00
C THR A 122 -35.06 -65.19 -33.89
N THR A 123 -35.37 -64.21 -34.74
CA THR A 123 -36.50 -64.34 -35.69
C THR A 123 -36.17 -65.36 -36.76
N THR A 124 -34.99 -65.34 -37.36
CA THR A 124 -34.57 -66.35 -38.36
C THR A 124 -34.52 -67.77 -37.78
N LEU A 125 -34.07 -67.96 -36.53
CA LEU A 125 -34.12 -69.26 -35.83
C LEU A 125 -35.55 -69.77 -35.60
N CYS A 126 -36.52 -68.88 -35.29
CA CYS A 126 -37.93 -69.26 -35.15
C CYS A 126 -38.55 -69.74 -36.47
N TRP A 127 -38.15 -69.18 -37.61
CA TRP A 127 -38.62 -69.61 -38.93
C TRP A 127 -37.96 -70.91 -39.42
N TRP A 128 -36.74 -71.21 -38.97
CA TRP A 128 -36.00 -72.41 -39.39
C TRP A 128 -36.41 -73.68 -38.60
N ARG A 129 -36.97 -73.53 -37.40
CA ARG A 129 -37.35 -74.69 -36.54
C ARG A 129 -38.58 -75.40 -37.15
N PRO A 130 -38.44 -76.64 -37.69
CA PRO A 130 -39.51 -77.38 -38.35
C PRO A 130 -40.52 -77.97 -37.36
#